data_AF-A0A1D7YSL6-F1
#
_entry.id   AF-A0A1D7YSL6-F1
#
_cell.length_a   1.000
_cell.length_b   1.000
_cell.length_c   1.000
_cell.angle_alpha   90.00
_cell.angle_beta   90.00
_cell.angle_gamma   90.00
#
_symmetry.space_group_name_H-M   'P 1'
#
loop_
_entity.id
_entity.type
_entity.pdbx_description
1 polymer ?
#
loop_
_entity_poly.entity_id
_entity_poly.type
_entity_poly.pdbx_seq_one_letter_code
_entity_poly.pdbx_strand_id
1 'polypeptide(L)'
;MTEKIEKLLNDVNEITIKQKTIKETIAKETGNNFNIFEITHISQKEVPMCRILTELLDPNGSHGQNKIYLNLFFKIVLKKDIPLSELEVIREEVIEGCRRIDILIKDRTKDFVIPIEVKINACDQSKQLYDYSKKRKPNDENPKVYYLTKYGTEPSMGSRESLKDEEIGLISWNVDILNWIRACISDKATINKAPIREILLQFETAIEEFTLQTKKGELMEIENLLKTQNDIENAYSIAQALKNTLLSRFKEKLEEELTKIKPFDDNSQDDNEWNLGYKLSLSEDKSQVDVARISLENNSVFKLIQVLNPNDLSWNNSFSKNKFKEKVFSISDDTIFELVKENSFNNKVKECVDWIIEQLKVNGQM
;
A
#
# COMPACT_ATOMS: atom_id res chain seq x y z
N MET A 1 23.48 11.87 27.58
CA MET A 1 22.89 11.02 26.52
C MET A 1 21.58 11.62 26.01
N THR A 2 20.71 12.07 26.90
CA THR A 2 19.48 12.86 26.61
C THR A 2 19.72 14.12 25.77
N GLU A 3 20.72 14.95 26.10
CA GLU A 3 20.99 16.21 25.36
C GLU A 3 21.29 16.02 23.87
N LYS A 4 21.96 14.91 23.49
CA LYS A 4 22.28 14.65 22.07
C LYS A 4 21.08 14.18 21.27
N ILE A 5 20.22 13.35 21.88
CA ILE A 5 18.97 12.89 21.25
C ILE A 5 18.01 14.06 21.09
N GLU A 6 17.86 14.89 22.13
CA GLU A 6 17.05 16.10 22.10
C GLU A 6 17.52 17.07 21.02
N LYS A 7 18.83 17.28 20.92
CA LYS A 7 19.41 18.07 19.84
C LYS A 7 19.08 17.48 18.46
N LEU A 8 19.27 16.19 18.25
CA LEU A 8 18.99 15.55 16.96
C LEU A 8 17.51 15.67 16.57
N LEU A 9 16.59 15.51 17.53
CA LEU A 9 15.15 15.69 17.30
C LEU A 9 14.81 17.14 16.96
N ASN A 10 15.44 18.11 17.62
CA ASN A 10 15.27 19.53 17.33
C ASN A 10 15.82 19.89 15.94
N ASP A 11 17.02 19.43 15.60
CA ASP A 11 17.64 19.64 14.28
C ASP A 11 16.76 19.06 13.16
N VAL A 12 16.23 17.84 13.35
CA VAL A 12 15.27 17.22 12.41
C VAL A 12 13.99 18.05 12.30
N ASN A 13 13.42 18.50 13.43
CA ASN A 13 12.22 19.33 13.42
C ASN A 13 12.43 20.67 12.69
N GLU A 14 13.58 21.32 12.88
CA GLU A 14 13.93 22.54 12.15
C GLU A 14 14.03 22.30 10.64
N ILE A 15 14.64 21.19 10.22
CA ILE A 15 14.69 20.79 8.80
C ILE A 15 13.27 20.55 8.26
N THR A 16 12.42 19.81 8.98
CA THR A 16 11.04 19.55 8.57
C THR A 16 10.25 20.85 8.41
N ILE A 17 10.36 21.79 9.37
CA ILE A 17 9.71 23.11 9.30
C ILE A 17 10.21 23.89 8.09
N LYS A 18 11.53 23.99 7.91
CA LYS A 18 12.15 24.70 6.79
C LYS A 18 11.67 24.14 5.44
N GLN A 19 11.71 22.83 5.27
CA GLN A 19 11.28 22.15 4.03
C GLN A 19 9.80 22.35 3.76
N LYS A 20 8.96 22.28 4.81
CA LYS A 20 7.53 22.60 4.71
C LYS A 20 7.32 24.06 4.27
N THR A 21 8.01 25.02 4.87
CA THR A 21 7.91 26.44 4.49
C THR A 21 8.35 26.69 3.05
N ILE A 22 9.44 26.05 2.60
CA ILE A 22 9.88 26.13 1.20
C ILE A 22 8.80 25.59 0.26
N LYS A 23 8.27 24.40 0.54
CA LYS A 23 7.20 23.78 -0.25
C LYS A 23 5.96 24.68 -0.32
N GLU A 24 5.51 25.20 0.82
CA GLU A 24 4.34 26.08 0.90
C GLU A 24 4.55 27.41 0.16
N THR A 25 5.76 27.98 0.23
CA THR A 25 6.10 29.21 -0.48
C THR A 25 6.07 28.99 -1.98
N ILE A 26 6.74 27.95 -2.48
CA ILE A 26 6.73 27.58 -3.90
C ILE A 26 5.29 27.33 -4.36
N ALA A 27 4.53 26.53 -3.62
CA ALA A 27 3.16 26.19 -4.01
C ALA A 27 2.21 27.39 -3.99
N LYS A 28 2.47 28.39 -3.14
CA LYS A 28 1.74 29.66 -3.12
C LYS A 28 2.11 30.55 -4.31
N GLU A 29 3.40 30.62 -4.68
CA GLU A 29 3.87 31.43 -5.81
C GLU A 29 3.47 30.85 -7.16
N THR A 30 3.51 29.52 -7.31
CA THR A 30 3.17 28.85 -8.57
C THR A 30 1.68 28.52 -8.71
N GLY A 31 0.93 28.58 -7.61
CA GLY A 31 -0.46 28.12 -7.55
C GLY A 31 -0.61 26.60 -7.44
N ASN A 32 0.47 25.83 -7.22
CA ASN A 32 0.41 24.36 -7.12
C ASN A 32 -0.47 23.85 -5.98
N ASN A 33 -0.80 24.68 -4.98
CA ASN A 33 -1.80 24.34 -3.96
C ASN A 33 -3.18 24.07 -4.56
N PHE A 34 -3.51 24.65 -5.72
CA PHE A 34 -4.72 24.32 -6.45
C PHE A 34 -4.49 23.08 -7.32
N ASN A 35 -4.49 21.91 -6.68
CA ASN A 35 -4.35 20.62 -7.35
C ASN A 35 -5.67 19.85 -7.31
N ILE A 36 -6.27 19.59 -8.48
CA ILE A 36 -7.58 18.93 -8.56
C ILE A 36 -7.54 17.50 -8.03
N PHE A 37 -6.41 16.79 -8.15
CA PHE A 37 -6.28 15.40 -7.70
C PHE A 37 -6.31 15.31 -6.17
N GLU A 38 -5.73 16.31 -5.50
CA GLU A 38 -5.73 16.41 -4.05
C GLU A 38 -7.06 16.96 -3.51
N ILE A 39 -7.58 18.03 -4.12
CA ILE A 39 -8.86 18.64 -3.72
C ILE A 39 -10.03 17.64 -3.82
N THR A 40 -10.00 16.76 -4.82
CA THR A 40 -11.03 15.72 -5.01
C THR A 40 -10.71 14.41 -4.29
N HIS A 41 -9.57 14.34 -3.59
CA HIS A 41 -9.09 13.15 -2.88
C HIS A 41 -9.05 11.89 -3.77
N ILE A 42 -8.59 12.03 -5.01
CA ILE A 42 -8.48 10.92 -5.96
C ILE A 42 -7.08 10.30 -6.01
N SER A 43 -6.04 11.03 -5.59
CA SER A 43 -4.64 10.58 -5.58
C SER A 43 -4.42 9.28 -4.80
N GLN A 44 -5.23 9.02 -3.78
CA GLN A 44 -5.17 7.81 -2.95
C GLN A 44 -6.11 6.68 -3.43
N LYS A 45 -6.87 6.89 -4.50
CA LYS A 45 -7.90 5.95 -4.97
C LYS A 45 -7.45 5.27 -6.25
N GLU A 46 -7.28 3.95 -6.19
CA GLU A 46 -6.81 3.12 -7.32
C GLU A 46 -7.67 3.28 -8.56
N VAL A 47 -8.99 3.18 -8.43
CA VAL A 47 -9.92 3.19 -9.58
C VAL A 47 -9.84 4.52 -10.37
N PRO A 48 -9.96 5.71 -9.76
CA PRO A 48 -9.73 6.98 -10.46
C PRO A 48 -8.34 7.11 -11.08
N MET A 49 -7.29 6.78 -10.33
CA MET A 49 -5.90 6.90 -10.81
C MET A 49 -5.63 5.99 -12.01
N CYS A 50 -6.15 4.77 -11.97
CA CYS A 50 -6.13 3.82 -13.08
C CYS A 50 -6.88 4.38 -14.30
N ARG A 51 -8.08 4.97 -14.11
CA ARG A 51 -8.84 5.59 -15.21
C ARG A 51 -8.06 6.70 -15.91
N ILE A 52 -7.38 7.56 -15.15
CA ILE A 52 -6.55 8.64 -15.69
C ILE A 52 -5.35 8.05 -16.46
N LEU A 53 -4.66 7.08 -15.86
CA LEU A 53 -3.53 6.41 -16.52
C LEU A 53 -3.96 5.76 -17.84
N THR A 54 -5.09 5.05 -17.86
CA THR A 54 -5.63 4.43 -19.08
C THR A 54 -6.01 5.48 -20.14
N GLU A 55 -6.66 6.58 -19.74
CA GLU A 55 -7.01 7.68 -20.66
C GLU A 55 -5.76 8.30 -21.29
N LEU A 56 -4.66 8.45 -20.53
CA LEU A 56 -3.38 8.95 -21.05
C LEU A 56 -2.66 7.94 -21.96
N LEU A 57 -2.87 6.65 -21.75
CA LEU A 57 -2.27 5.59 -22.56
C LEU A 57 -3.02 5.36 -23.87
N ASP A 58 -4.33 5.62 -23.92
CA ASP A 58 -5.15 5.40 -25.11
C ASP A 58 -4.75 6.38 -26.23
N PRO A 59 -4.28 5.91 -27.40
CA PRO A 59 -3.98 6.78 -28.53
C PRO A 59 -5.18 7.59 -29.03
N ASN A 60 -6.41 7.17 -28.72
CA ASN A 60 -7.65 7.86 -29.06
C ASN A 60 -8.24 8.63 -27.88
N GLY A 61 -7.49 8.75 -26.77
CA GLY A 61 -7.89 9.50 -25.59
C GLY A 61 -8.12 10.99 -25.89
N SER A 62 -8.92 11.62 -25.04
CA SER A 62 -9.34 13.02 -25.18
C SER A 62 -8.19 14.05 -25.08
N HIS A 63 -7.00 13.62 -24.69
CA HIS A 63 -5.81 14.46 -24.50
C HIS A 63 -5.17 14.95 -25.81
N GLY A 64 -5.53 14.39 -26.97
CA GLY A 64 -5.10 14.89 -28.29
C GLY A 64 -3.60 14.75 -28.56
N GLN A 65 -2.96 13.71 -28.01
CA GLN A 65 -1.52 13.42 -28.22
C GLN A 65 -1.28 12.16 -29.07
N ASN A 66 -2.35 11.55 -29.60
CA ASN A 66 -2.26 10.33 -30.40
C ASN A 66 -1.39 9.27 -29.66
N LYS A 67 -0.50 8.59 -30.39
CA LYS A 67 0.37 7.53 -29.85
C LYS A 67 1.56 8.03 -29.01
N ILE A 68 1.76 9.34 -28.82
CA ILE A 68 2.99 9.87 -28.18
C ILE A 68 3.18 9.30 -26.78
N TYR A 69 2.16 9.37 -25.94
CA TYR A 69 2.23 8.90 -24.56
C TYR A 69 2.39 7.39 -24.47
N LEU A 70 1.65 6.62 -25.28
CA LEU A 70 1.79 5.17 -25.36
C LEU A 70 3.21 4.76 -25.82
N ASN A 71 3.76 5.42 -26.83
CA ASN A 71 5.11 5.15 -27.32
C ASN A 71 6.18 5.42 -26.25
N LEU A 72 6.04 6.52 -25.51
CA LEU A 72 6.89 6.82 -24.37
C LEU A 72 6.75 5.76 -23.27
N PHE A 73 5.54 5.25 -23.03
CA PHE A 73 5.29 4.20 -22.04
C PHE A 73 6.00 2.89 -22.40
N PHE A 74 5.92 2.47 -23.66
CA PHE A 74 6.65 1.29 -24.15
C PHE A 74 8.16 1.43 -23.95
N LYS A 75 8.71 2.60 -24.24
CA LYS A 75 10.16 2.86 -24.15
C LYS A 75 10.65 2.98 -22.70
N ILE A 76 9.94 3.74 -21.86
CA ILE A 76 10.40 4.11 -20.52
C ILE A 76 9.98 3.08 -19.48
N VAL A 77 8.72 2.65 -19.50
CA VAL A 77 8.12 1.78 -18.47
C VAL A 77 8.30 0.32 -18.84
N LEU A 78 7.83 -0.08 -20.02
CA LEU A 78 7.89 -1.49 -20.44
C LEU A 78 9.27 -1.90 -20.92
N LYS A 79 10.12 -0.93 -21.32
CA LYS A 79 11.44 -1.14 -21.94
C LYS A 79 11.37 -2.13 -23.11
N LYS A 80 10.32 -2.00 -23.92
CA LYS A 80 10.03 -2.82 -25.10
C LYS A 80 10.02 -1.94 -26.35
N ASP A 81 10.34 -2.56 -27.48
CA ASP A 81 10.14 -1.93 -28.79
C ASP A 81 8.65 -1.66 -29.02
N ILE A 82 8.36 -0.56 -29.70
CA ILE A 82 7.00 -0.17 -30.05
C ILE A 82 6.54 -1.07 -31.21
N PRO A 83 5.43 -1.81 -31.06
CA PRO A 83 4.87 -2.59 -32.15
C PRO A 83 4.50 -1.69 -33.35
N LEU A 84 4.78 -2.15 -34.56
CA LEU A 84 4.41 -1.44 -35.81
C LEU A 84 2.89 -1.42 -36.08
N SER A 85 2.13 -2.14 -35.27
CA SER A 85 0.70 -2.39 -35.39
C SER A 85 -0.16 -1.35 -34.68
N GLU A 86 -1.46 -1.45 -34.86
CA GLU A 86 -2.42 -0.65 -34.11
C GLU A 86 -2.69 -1.28 -32.75
N LEU A 87 -2.28 -0.54 -31.71
CA LEU A 87 -2.55 -0.89 -30.32
C LEU A 87 -3.89 -0.31 -29.87
N GLU A 88 -4.60 -1.11 -29.09
CA GLU A 88 -5.82 -0.74 -28.38
C GLU A 88 -5.56 -0.83 -26.87
N VAL A 89 -6.01 0.17 -26.13
CA VAL A 89 -5.93 0.20 -24.67
C VAL A 89 -7.35 0.05 -24.11
N ILE A 90 -7.55 -0.97 -23.27
CA ILE A 90 -8.85 -1.32 -22.72
C ILE A 90 -8.79 -1.18 -21.20
N ARG A 91 -9.78 -0.49 -20.64
CA ARG A 91 -9.98 -0.40 -19.19
C ARG A 91 -10.91 -1.49 -18.71
N GLU A 92 -10.61 -2.09 -17.57
CA GLU A 92 -11.52 -3.00 -16.84
C GLU A 92 -12.02 -4.17 -17.72
N GLU A 93 -11.13 -4.77 -18.52
CA GLU A 93 -11.45 -5.90 -19.41
C GLU A 93 -11.94 -7.10 -18.59
N VAL A 94 -13.18 -7.53 -18.84
CA VAL A 94 -13.79 -8.67 -18.15
C VAL A 94 -13.19 -9.98 -18.66
N ILE A 95 -12.80 -10.83 -17.72
CA ILE A 95 -12.29 -12.18 -17.97
C ILE A 95 -13.17 -13.20 -17.25
N GLU A 96 -12.83 -14.49 -17.42
CA GLU A 96 -13.54 -15.59 -16.77
C GLU A 96 -13.63 -15.39 -15.25
N GLY A 97 -14.74 -15.82 -14.65
CA GLY A 97 -14.98 -15.68 -13.21
C GLY A 97 -15.34 -14.25 -12.75
N CYS A 98 -15.90 -13.42 -13.62
CA CYS A 98 -16.30 -12.03 -13.33
C CYS A 98 -15.15 -11.13 -12.84
N ARG A 99 -13.91 -11.50 -13.16
CA ARG A 99 -12.72 -10.70 -12.83
C ARG A 99 -12.44 -9.68 -13.93
N ARG A 100 -11.76 -8.59 -13.60
CA ARG A 100 -11.44 -7.50 -14.54
C ARG A 100 -9.96 -7.19 -14.48
N ILE A 101 -9.31 -7.14 -15.64
CA ILE A 101 -7.94 -6.62 -15.78
C ILE A 101 -8.04 -5.09 -15.81
N ASP A 102 -7.31 -4.40 -14.93
CA ASP A 102 -7.38 -2.95 -14.81
C ASP A 102 -7.06 -2.22 -16.12
N ILE A 103 -5.92 -2.56 -16.73
CA ILE A 103 -5.50 -2.04 -18.03
C ILE A 103 -5.02 -3.21 -18.90
N LEU A 104 -5.58 -3.34 -20.10
CA LEU A 104 -5.11 -4.27 -21.11
C LEU A 104 -4.68 -3.50 -22.35
N ILE A 105 -3.39 -3.56 -22.69
CA ILE A 105 -2.91 -3.10 -24.00
C ILE A 105 -2.87 -4.32 -24.91
N LYS A 106 -3.53 -4.27 -26.07
CA LYS A 106 -3.47 -5.37 -27.03
C LYS A 106 -3.23 -4.86 -28.44
N ASP A 107 -2.58 -5.70 -29.23
CA ASP A 107 -2.45 -5.48 -30.65
C ASP A 107 -3.73 -5.94 -31.36
N ARG A 108 -4.27 -5.13 -32.28
CA ARG A 108 -5.46 -5.49 -33.06
C ARG A 108 -5.17 -6.49 -34.18
N THR A 109 -3.91 -6.62 -34.56
CA THR A 109 -3.44 -7.34 -35.76
C THR A 109 -2.51 -8.50 -35.46
N LYS A 110 -1.86 -8.51 -34.29
CA LYS A 110 -1.00 -9.60 -33.82
C LYS A 110 -1.53 -10.22 -32.54
N ASP A 111 -1.06 -11.43 -32.27
CA ASP A 111 -1.33 -12.18 -31.05
C ASP A 111 -0.45 -11.70 -29.89
N PHE A 112 -0.67 -10.47 -29.43
CA PHE A 112 0.08 -9.88 -28.31
C PHE A 112 -0.83 -9.09 -27.36
N VAL A 113 -0.65 -9.30 -26.04
CA VAL A 113 -1.41 -8.61 -24.99
C VAL A 113 -0.51 -8.28 -23.80
N ILE A 114 -0.76 -7.13 -23.17
CA ILE A 114 -0.09 -6.66 -21.96
C ILE A 114 -1.16 -6.38 -20.91
N PRO A 115 -1.43 -7.35 -20.01
CA PRO A 115 -2.23 -7.09 -18.82
C PRO A 115 -1.40 -6.29 -17.80
N ILE A 116 -2.00 -5.25 -17.22
CA ILE A 116 -1.43 -4.45 -16.13
C ILE A 116 -2.45 -4.41 -14.99
N GLU A 117 -2.05 -4.85 -13.81
CA GLU A 117 -2.80 -4.66 -12.55
C GLU A 117 -2.24 -3.45 -11.81
N VAL A 118 -3.10 -2.58 -11.29
CA VAL A 118 -2.72 -1.34 -10.60
C VAL A 118 -3.06 -1.42 -9.12
N LYS A 119 -2.06 -1.28 -8.27
CA LYS A 119 -2.17 -1.17 -6.81
C LYS A 119 -1.59 0.14 -6.31
N ILE A 120 -2.31 0.75 -5.39
CA ILE A 120 -1.89 1.90 -4.59
C ILE A 120 -2.03 1.55 -3.12
N ASN A 121 -3.22 1.11 -2.69
CA ASN A 121 -3.56 0.90 -1.29
C ASN A 121 -4.31 -0.43 -1.03
N ALA A 122 -4.82 -1.12 -2.05
CA ALA A 122 -5.53 -2.38 -1.86
C ALA A 122 -4.60 -3.58 -1.75
N CYS A 123 -5.07 -4.57 -1.00
CA CYS A 123 -4.47 -5.89 -0.95
C CYS A 123 -4.70 -6.66 -2.26
N ASP A 124 -3.87 -7.68 -2.46
CA ASP A 124 -4.02 -8.61 -3.56
C ASP A 124 -5.28 -9.48 -3.45
N GLN A 125 -5.86 -9.79 -4.61
CA GLN A 125 -6.87 -10.83 -4.72
C GLN A 125 -6.22 -12.19 -5.02
N SER A 126 -6.84 -13.28 -4.55
CA SER A 126 -6.34 -14.62 -4.80
C SER A 126 -6.30 -14.95 -6.30
N LYS A 127 -5.15 -15.47 -6.76
CA LYS A 127 -4.84 -15.87 -8.14
C LYS A 127 -4.95 -14.75 -9.17
N GLN A 128 -4.92 -13.48 -8.73
CA GLN A 128 -5.21 -12.33 -9.59
C GLN A 128 -4.29 -12.29 -10.81
N LEU A 129 -2.97 -12.21 -10.59
CA LEU A 129 -2.00 -12.17 -11.69
C LEU A 129 -1.96 -13.49 -12.46
N TYR A 130 -2.13 -14.62 -11.78
CA TYR A 130 -2.20 -15.93 -12.42
C TYR A 130 -3.33 -16.00 -13.45
N ASP A 131 -4.53 -15.56 -13.10
CA ASP A 131 -5.66 -15.58 -14.03
C ASP A 131 -5.48 -14.59 -15.20
N TYR A 132 -4.78 -13.48 -14.98
CA TYR A 132 -4.46 -12.54 -16.06
C TYR A 132 -3.46 -13.12 -17.05
N SER A 133 -2.51 -13.93 -16.55
CA SER A 133 -1.53 -14.59 -17.40
C SER A 133 -2.16 -15.53 -18.42
N LYS A 134 -3.35 -16.07 -18.14
CA LYS A 134 -4.08 -16.94 -19.08
C LYS A 134 -4.53 -16.23 -20.36
N LYS A 135 -4.52 -14.88 -20.39
CA LYS A 135 -4.80 -14.10 -21.60
C LYS A 135 -3.62 -14.03 -22.56
N ARG A 136 -2.41 -14.38 -22.09
CA ARG A 136 -1.19 -14.38 -22.92
C ARG A 136 -1.39 -15.26 -24.14
N LYS A 137 -0.83 -14.83 -25.26
CA LYS A 137 -1.02 -15.47 -26.55
C LYS A 137 0.23 -16.30 -26.93
N PRO A 138 0.09 -17.37 -27.73
CA PRO A 138 1.17 -18.30 -28.03
C PRO A 138 2.40 -17.67 -28.73
N ASN A 139 2.19 -16.56 -29.46
CA ASN A 139 3.22 -15.90 -30.27
C ASN A 139 3.88 -14.70 -29.57
N ASP A 140 3.59 -14.48 -28.29
CA ASP A 140 4.25 -13.44 -27.51
C ASP A 140 5.63 -13.96 -27.07
N GLU A 141 6.71 -13.39 -27.61
CA GLU A 141 8.08 -13.87 -27.38
C GLU A 141 8.57 -13.67 -25.93
N ASN A 142 7.85 -12.90 -25.11
CA ASN A 142 8.09 -12.81 -23.66
C ASN A 142 6.85 -12.23 -22.94
N PRO A 143 5.82 -13.07 -22.73
CA PRO A 143 4.54 -12.59 -22.25
C PRO A 143 4.61 -12.35 -20.75
N LYS A 144 4.48 -11.08 -20.35
CA LYS A 144 4.48 -10.67 -18.95
C LYS A 144 3.10 -10.17 -18.53
N VAL A 145 2.77 -10.40 -17.27
CA VAL A 145 1.73 -9.61 -16.58
C VAL A 145 2.44 -8.53 -15.80
N TYR A 146 2.06 -7.27 -16.00
CA TYR A 146 2.68 -6.16 -15.30
C TYR A 146 1.93 -5.84 -14.01
N TYR A 147 2.67 -5.57 -12.96
CA TYR A 147 2.17 -5.27 -11.64
C TYR A 147 2.67 -3.90 -11.22
N LEU A 148 1.76 -2.92 -11.22
CA LEU A 148 2.04 -1.52 -10.89
C LEU A 148 1.72 -1.26 -9.43
N THR A 149 2.75 -1.02 -8.63
CA THR A 149 2.60 -0.64 -7.21
C THR A 149 3.23 0.72 -6.95
N LYS A 150 3.05 1.28 -5.75
CA LYS A 150 3.68 2.57 -5.38
C LYS A 150 5.19 2.57 -5.62
N TYR A 151 5.86 1.46 -5.28
CA TYR A 151 7.32 1.36 -5.20
C TYR A 151 7.92 0.22 -6.02
N GLY A 152 7.14 -0.46 -6.87
CA GLY A 152 7.62 -1.60 -7.66
C GLY A 152 7.80 -2.89 -6.86
N THR A 153 7.08 -3.04 -5.75
CA THR A 153 7.12 -4.24 -4.90
C THR A 153 6.49 -5.45 -5.56
N GLU A 154 6.94 -6.64 -5.15
CA GLU A 154 6.41 -7.91 -5.61
C GLU A 154 4.94 -8.15 -5.19
N PRO A 155 4.17 -8.90 -6.00
CA PRO A 155 2.85 -9.37 -5.59
C PRO A 155 2.97 -10.47 -4.53
N SER A 156 1.90 -10.66 -3.75
CA SER A 156 1.79 -11.77 -2.81
C SER A 156 1.83 -13.13 -3.52
N MET A 157 2.30 -14.14 -2.79
CA MET A 157 2.29 -15.54 -3.26
C MET A 157 0.89 -16.01 -3.67
N GLY A 158 -0.15 -15.57 -2.95
CA GLY A 158 -1.54 -15.91 -3.26
C GLY A 158 -2.06 -15.26 -4.55
N SER A 159 -1.50 -14.12 -4.96
CA SER A 159 -1.87 -13.45 -6.23
C SER A 159 -1.19 -14.09 -7.43
N ARG A 160 0.11 -14.39 -7.31
CA ARG A 160 0.94 -14.90 -8.41
C ARG A 160 0.83 -16.41 -8.64
N GLU A 161 0.52 -17.19 -7.59
CA GLU A 161 0.46 -18.66 -7.64
C GLU A 161 1.74 -19.27 -8.25
N SER A 162 1.63 -19.95 -9.39
CA SER A 162 2.72 -20.64 -10.07
C SER A 162 3.49 -19.77 -11.08
N LEU A 163 3.14 -18.48 -11.23
CA LEU A 163 3.88 -17.57 -12.09
C LEU A 163 5.30 -17.37 -11.58
N LYS A 164 6.28 -17.51 -12.46
CA LYS A 164 7.68 -17.22 -12.16
C LYS A 164 7.97 -15.72 -12.22
N ASP A 165 9.09 -15.31 -11.62
CA ASP A 165 9.45 -13.89 -11.48
C ASP A 165 9.69 -13.24 -12.85
N GLU A 166 10.28 -13.98 -13.80
CA GLU A 166 10.50 -13.51 -15.17
C GLU A 166 9.21 -13.22 -15.94
N GLU A 167 8.11 -13.84 -15.53
CA GLU A 167 6.78 -13.68 -16.12
C GLU A 167 6.02 -12.47 -15.56
N ILE A 168 6.58 -11.79 -14.56
CA ILE A 168 5.98 -10.64 -13.90
C ILE A 168 6.83 -9.39 -14.19
N GLY A 169 6.20 -8.37 -14.75
CA GLY A 169 6.83 -7.07 -14.95
C GLY A 169 6.52 -6.16 -13.77
N LEU A 170 7.47 -5.94 -12.87
CA LEU A 170 7.29 -4.97 -11.79
C LEU A 170 7.47 -3.56 -12.32
N ILE A 171 6.48 -2.71 -12.09
CA ILE A 171 6.51 -1.28 -12.42
C ILE A 171 6.07 -0.47 -11.21
N SER A 172 6.60 0.74 -11.11
CA SER A 172 6.42 1.61 -9.95
C SER A 172 5.79 2.95 -10.31
N TRP A 173 4.93 3.46 -9.45
CA TRP A 173 4.45 4.84 -9.58
C TRP A 173 5.58 5.85 -9.36
N ASN A 174 6.40 5.64 -8.32
CA ASN A 174 7.39 6.61 -7.87
C ASN A 174 8.59 6.79 -8.82
N VAL A 175 8.93 5.77 -9.61
CA VAL A 175 10.03 5.84 -10.59
C VAL A 175 9.50 5.74 -12.00
N ASP A 176 8.86 4.64 -12.37
CA ASP A 176 8.58 4.34 -13.79
C ASP A 176 7.49 5.26 -14.36
N ILE A 177 6.32 5.31 -13.69
CA ILE A 177 5.22 6.19 -14.13
C ILE A 177 5.62 7.66 -13.98
N LEU A 178 6.26 8.04 -12.88
CA LEU A 178 6.69 9.42 -12.67
C LEU A 178 7.67 9.90 -13.76
N ASN A 179 8.66 9.08 -14.11
CA ASN A 179 9.59 9.40 -15.21
C ASN A 179 8.89 9.44 -16.56
N TRP A 180 7.91 8.55 -16.79
CA TRP A 180 7.09 8.58 -17.99
C TRP A 180 6.25 9.86 -18.08
N ILE A 181 5.59 10.28 -17.00
CA ILE A 181 4.83 11.55 -16.95
C ILE A 181 5.74 12.75 -17.22
N ARG A 182 6.94 12.81 -16.62
CA ARG A 182 7.93 13.86 -16.89
C ARG A 182 8.36 13.90 -18.36
N ALA A 183 8.54 12.74 -18.98
CA ALA A 183 8.82 12.66 -20.41
C ALA A 183 7.64 13.15 -21.25
N CYS A 184 6.41 12.80 -20.87
CA CYS A 184 5.19 13.30 -21.52
C CYS A 184 5.06 14.82 -21.40
N ILE A 185 5.34 15.41 -20.23
CA ILE A 185 5.35 16.86 -19.99
C ILE A 185 6.40 17.56 -20.86
N SER A 186 7.59 16.95 -20.99
CA SER A 186 8.72 17.51 -21.73
C SER A 186 8.58 17.37 -23.25
N ASP A 187 7.59 16.61 -23.74
CA ASP A 187 7.35 16.47 -25.17
C ASP A 187 6.87 17.79 -25.79
N LYS A 188 7.41 18.14 -26.97
CA LYS A 188 7.10 19.41 -27.65
C LYS A 188 5.60 19.55 -27.96
N ALA A 189 4.91 18.45 -28.29
CA ALA A 189 3.47 18.48 -28.58
C ALA A 189 2.63 18.71 -27.32
N THR A 190 3.14 18.35 -26.14
CA THR A 190 2.54 18.62 -24.83
C THR A 190 2.80 20.04 -24.38
N ILE A 191 4.05 20.52 -24.48
CA ILE A 191 4.42 21.90 -24.12
C ILE A 191 3.52 22.92 -24.81
N ASN A 192 3.17 22.67 -26.07
CA ASN A 192 2.32 23.54 -26.89
C ASN A 192 0.79 23.37 -26.64
N LYS A 193 0.37 22.46 -25.76
CA LYS A 193 -1.04 22.25 -25.39
C LYS A 193 -1.23 22.47 -23.88
N ALA A 194 -1.42 23.73 -23.50
CA ALA A 194 -1.52 24.13 -22.09
C ALA A 194 -2.51 23.28 -21.26
N PRO A 195 -3.75 22.99 -21.70
CA PRO A 195 -4.69 22.24 -20.86
C PRO A 195 -4.15 20.88 -20.40
N ILE A 196 -3.62 20.06 -21.31
CA ILE A 196 -3.06 18.75 -20.94
C ILE A 196 -1.74 18.87 -20.19
N ARG A 197 -0.91 19.87 -20.52
CA ARG A 197 0.35 20.13 -19.79
C ARG A 197 0.09 20.43 -18.31
N GLU A 198 -0.86 21.33 -18.01
CA GLU A 198 -1.18 21.70 -16.63
C GLU A 198 -1.79 20.53 -15.85
N ILE A 199 -2.62 19.70 -16.51
CA ILE A 199 -3.17 18.49 -15.89
C ILE A 199 -2.06 17.47 -15.59
N LEU A 200 -1.08 17.30 -16.47
CA LEU A 200 0.05 16.40 -16.22
C LEU A 200 0.96 16.89 -15.10
N LEU A 201 1.20 18.20 -14.97
CA LEU A 201 1.96 18.78 -13.85
C LEU A 201 1.25 18.52 -12.50
N GLN A 202 -0.08 18.67 -12.48
CA GLN A 202 -0.86 18.34 -11.29
C GLN A 202 -0.86 16.83 -10.99
N PHE A 203 -0.89 15.99 -12.03
CA PHE A 203 -0.84 14.54 -11.88
C PHE A 203 0.54 14.07 -11.38
N GLU A 204 1.62 14.67 -11.88
CA GLU A 204 2.99 14.48 -11.37
C GLU A 204 3.06 14.77 -9.87
N THR A 205 2.55 15.94 -9.45
CA THR A 205 2.53 16.34 -8.04
C THR A 205 1.74 15.33 -7.19
N ALA A 206 0.58 14.87 -7.66
CA ALA A 206 -0.23 13.89 -6.96
C ALA A 206 0.52 12.56 -6.77
N ILE A 207 1.24 12.11 -7.82
CA ILE A 207 2.10 10.92 -7.75
C ILE A 207 3.20 11.10 -6.72
N GLU A 208 3.89 12.23 -6.73
CA GLU A 208 4.95 12.54 -5.76
C GLU A 208 4.43 12.54 -4.31
N GLU A 209 3.18 12.95 -4.09
CA GLU A 209 2.57 12.98 -2.76
C GLU A 209 2.21 11.58 -2.25
N PHE A 210 1.47 10.76 -3.01
CA PHE A 210 1.10 9.43 -2.52
C PHE A 210 2.26 8.43 -2.51
N THR A 211 3.38 8.75 -3.18
CA THR A 211 4.64 7.98 -3.15
C THR A 211 5.73 8.63 -2.27
N LEU A 212 5.38 9.63 -1.46
CA LEU A 212 6.24 10.28 -0.48
C LEU A 212 7.53 10.91 -1.05
N GLN A 213 7.60 11.19 -2.36
CA GLN A 213 8.77 11.81 -3.00
C GLN A 213 8.99 13.25 -2.54
N THR A 214 7.94 13.93 -2.07
CA THR A 214 8.03 15.30 -1.53
C THR A 214 8.95 15.43 -0.31
N LYS A 215 9.32 14.31 0.34
CA LYS A 215 10.25 14.29 1.47
C LYS A 215 11.71 14.17 1.08
N LYS A 216 12.05 14.03 -0.20
CA LYS A 216 13.44 13.77 -0.62
C LYS A 216 14.43 14.84 -0.15
N GLY A 217 14.06 16.12 -0.24
CA GLY A 217 14.89 17.23 0.25
C GLY A 217 15.08 17.20 1.77
N GLU A 218 14.00 16.93 2.50
CA GLU A 218 14.02 16.73 3.96
C GLU A 218 14.94 15.57 4.35
N LEU A 219 14.80 14.42 3.71
CA LEU A 219 15.62 13.24 3.98
C LEU A 219 17.10 13.48 3.69
N MET A 220 17.44 14.12 2.57
CA MET A 220 18.84 14.47 2.26
C MET A 220 19.45 15.40 3.31
N GLU A 221 18.70 16.38 3.83
CA GLU A 221 19.19 17.23 4.92
C GLU A 221 19.35 16.45 6.24
N ILE A 222 18.44 15.53 6.55
CA ILE A 222 18.55 14.64 7.72
C ILE A 222 19.74 13.69 7.59
N GLU A 223 19.96 13.08 6.43
CA GLU A 223 21.13 12.23 6.14
C GLU A 223 22.44 12.99 6.38
N ASN A 224 22.49 14.27 6.03
CA ASN A 224 23.65 15.13 6.29
C ASN A 224 23.90 15.40 7.79
N LEU A 225 22.95 15.12 8.69
CA LEU A 225 23.17 15.16 10.13
C LEU A 225 23.88 13.90 10.65
N LEU A 226 23.76 12.77 9.96
CA LEU A 226 24.26 11.45 10.39
C LEU A 226 25.73 11.23 9.98
N LYS A 227 26.64 12.07 10.51
CA LYS A 227 28.04 12.12 10.04
C LYS A 227 28.98 11.12 10.74
N THR A 228 28.67 10.74 11.97
CA THR A 228 29.53 9.88 12.78
C THR A 228 28.87 8.55 13.08
N GLN A 229 29.68 7.54 13.41
CA GLN A 229 29.19 6.23 13.87
C GLN A 229 28.18 6.36 15.02
N ASN A 230 28.45 7.27 15.97
CA ASN A 230 27.56 7.52 17.10
C ASN A 230 26.21 8.13 16.67
N ASP A 231 26.18 8.96 15.62
CA ASP A 231 24.92 9.53 15.10
C ASP A 231 24.06 8.45 14.46
N ILE A 232 24.68 7.53 13.72
CA ILE A 232 24.02 6.37 13.10
C ILE A 232 23.47 5.43 14.18
N GLU A 233 24.24 5.13 15.22
CA GLU A 233 23.81 4.30 16.35
C GLU A 233 22.64 4.93 17.12
N ASN A 234 22.66 6.25 17.32
CA ASN A 234 21.55 6.98 17.91
C ASN A 234 20.29 6.91 17.02
N ALA A 235 20.44 7.16 15.71
CA ALA A 235 19.32 7.09 14.76
C ALA A 235 18.72 5.68 14.70
N TYR A 236 19.55 4.64 14.70
CA TYR A 236 19.11 3.25 14.80
C TYR A 236 18.33 2.97 16.09
N SER A 237 18.84 3.45 17.23
CA SER A 237 18.16 3.33 18.53
C SER A 237 16.79 4.02 18.53
N ILE A 238 16.69 5.20 17.92
CA ILE A 238 15.41 5.92 17.74
C ILE A 238 14.45 5.10 16.86
N ALA A 239 14.93 4.54 15.74
CA ALA A 239 14.13 3.73 14.84
C ALA A 239 13.58 2.46 15.54
N GLN A 240 14.39 1.82 16.39
CA GLN A 240 13.94 0.70 17.22
C GLN A 240 12.90 1.14 18.25
N ALA A 241 13.14 2.23 18.98
CA ALA A 241 12.21 2.76 19.97
C ALA A 241 10.86 3.20 19.35
N LEU A 242 10.89 3.75 18.13
CA LEU A 242 9.70 4.12 17.38
C LEU A 242 8.79 2.92 17.12
N LYS A 243 9.36 1.78 16.68
CA LYS A 243 8.60 0.55 16.44
C LYS A 243 7.83 0.12 17.69
N ASN A 244 8.53 0.05 18.83
CA ASN A 244 7.93 -0.34 20.10
C ASN A 244 6.87 0.67 20.57
N THR A 245 7.15 1.96 20.44
CA THR A 245 6.22 3.03 20.84
C THR A 245 4.92 3.00 20.04
N LEU A 246 4.99 2.76 18.73
CA LEU A 246 3.81 2.63 17.87
C LEU A 246 2.97 1.40 18.25
N LEU A 247 3.61 0.27 18.56
CA LEU A 247 2.94 -0.94 19.04
C LEU A 247 2.22 -0.69 20.37
N SER A 248 2.90 -0.12 21.36
CA SER A 248 2.32 0.18 22.67
C SER A 248 1.11 1.11 22.54
N ARG A 249 1.24 2.20 21.78
CA ARG A 249 0.10 3.10 21.51
C ARG A 249 -1.07 2.38 20.85
N PHE A 250 -0.80 1.54 19.84
CA PHE A 250 -1.85 0.79 19.14
C PHE A 250 -2.61 -0.10 20.10
N LYS A 251 -1.87 -0.81 20.94
CA LYS A 251 -2.42 -1.69 21.97
C LYS A 251 -3.27 -0.91 22.98
N GLU A 252 -2.74 0.18 23.56
CA GLU A 252 -3.46 1.02 24.53
C GLU A 252 -4.78 1.52 23.95
N LYS A 253 -4.78 1.99 22.69
CA LYS A 253 -6.00 2.48 22.06
C LYS A 253 -6.98 1.36 21.76
N LEU A 254 -6.49 0.19 21.37
CA LEU A 254 -7.30 -1.00 21.16
C LEU A 254 -7.94 -1.49 22.45
N GLU A 255 -7.21 -1.50 23.57
CA GLU A 255 -7.73 -1.80 24.91
C GLU A 255 -8.84 -0.83 25.32
N GLU A 256 -8.62 0.47 25.11
CA GLU A 256 -9.61 1.51 25.39
C GLU A 256 -10.92 1.28 24.62
N GLU A 257 -10.85 0.90 23.34
CA GLU A 257 -12.06 0.65 22.54
C GLU A 257 -12.72 -0.71 22.87
N LEU A 258 -11.93 -1.77 23.11
CA LEU A 258 -12.46 -3.10 23.43
C LEU A 258 -13.16 -3.12 24.80
N THR A 259 -12.62 -2.43 25.81
CA THR A 259 -13.25 -2.32 27.13
C THR A 259 -14.66 -1.71 27.10
N LYS A 260 -15.01 -0.95 26.05
CA LYS A 260 -16.36 -0.41 25.83
C LYS A 260 -17.39 -1.46 25.39
N ILE A 261 -16.95 -2.58 24.80
CA ILE A 261 -17.84 -3.64 24.30
C ILE A 261 -18.24 -4.58 25.43
N LYS A 262 -17.27 -5.09 26.18
CA LYS A 262 -17.44 -6.01 27.32
C LYS A 262 -16.11 -6.04 28.10
N PRO A 263 -16.11 -6.14 29.44
CA PRO A 263 -14.87 -6.34 30.18
C PRO A 263 -14.16 -7.61 29.68
N PHE A 264 -12.84 -7.53 29.53
CA PHE A 264 -12.02 -8.68 29.16
C PHE A 264 -12.24 -9.81 30.17
N ASP A 265 -12.34 -11.04 29.67
CA ASP A 265 -12.48 -12.22 30.51
C ASP A 265 -11.11 -12.52 31.13
N ASP A 266 -10.75 -11.75 32.16
CA ASP A 266 -9.42 -11.56 32.77
C ASP A 266 -8.91 -12.77 33.58
N ASN A 267 -9.45 -13.96 33.32
CA ASN A 267 -9.04 -15.18 34.03
C ASN A 267 -7.80 -15.85 33.40
N SER A 268 -7.13 -15.22 32.43
CA SER A 268 -5.89 -15.74 31.83
C SER A 268 -4.66 -15.18 32.54
N GLN A 269 -3.98 -16.02 33.33
CA GLN A 269 -2.61 -15.78 33.76
C GLN A 269 -1.67 -16.07 32.58
N ASP A 270 -1.34 -15.05 31.79
CA ASP A 270 -0.31 -15.18 30.76
C ASP A 270 0.44 -13.86 30.65
N ASP A 271 1.77 -13.91 30.79
CA ASP A 271 2.70 -12.76 30.89
C ASP A 271 2.87 -12.01 29.55
N ASN A 272 2.15 -12.41 28.50
CA ASN A 272 2.27 -11.79 27.19
C ASN A 272 1.38 -10.53 27.08
N GLU A 273 2.01 -9.38 26.85
CA GLU A 273 1.33 -8.09 26.83
C GLU A 273 0.27 -7.94 25.71
N TRP A 274 0.21 -8.81 24.69
CA TRP A 274 -0.75 -8.72 23.57
C TRP A 274 -1.91 -9.73 23.64
N ASN A 275 -2.47 -9.94 24.82
CA ASN A 275 -3.56 -10.88 25.07
C ASN A 275 -4.93 -10.20 25.07
N LEU A 276 -5.35 -9.65 23.92
CA LEU A 276 -6.64 -8.95 23.77
C LEU A 276 -7.64 -9.84 23.03
N GLY A 277 -8.58 -10.46 23.74
CA GLY A 277 -9.55 -11.37 23.13
C GLY A 277 -10.79 -11.68 23.94
N TYR A 278 -11.76 -12.32 23.28
CA TYR A 278 -13.07 -12.67 23.82
C TYR A 278 -13.46 -14.10 23.48
N LYS A 279 -14.02 -14.81 24.47
CA LYS A 279 -14.62 -16.13 24.26
C LYS A 279 -15.83 -16.02 23.34
N LEU A 280 -15.91 -16.92 22.38
CA LEU A 280 -17.00 -17.00 21.40
C LEU A 280 -17.98 -18.10 21.77
N SER A 281 -17.48 -19.34 21.89
CA SER A 281 -18.31 -20.51 22.11
C SER A 281 -17.54 -21.62 22.84
N LEU A 282 -18.28 -22.51 23.48
CA LEU A 282 -17.77 -23.70 24.12
C LEU A 282 -18.29 -24.91 23.34
N SER A 283 -17.43 -25.90 23.07
CA SER A 283 -17.86 -27.13 22.41
C SER A 283 -18.92 -27.87 23.24
N GLU A 284 -19.76 -28.68 22.58
CA GLU A 284 -20.86 -29.40 23.24
C GLU A 284 -20.37 -30.32 24.38
N ASP A 285 -19.21 -30.95 24.18
CA ASP A 285 -18.53 -31.80 25.15
C ASP A 285 -17.70 -31.01 26.18
N LYS A 286 -17.68 -29.68 26.08
CA LYS A 286 -16.92 -28.74 26.91
C LYS A 286 -15.42 -28.99 26.93
N SER A 287 -14.87 -29.64 25.89
CA SER A 287 -13.44 -29.91 25.77
C SER A 287 -12.67 -28.78 25.05
N GLN A 288 -13.36 -27.85 24.39
CA GLN A 288 -12.76 -26.77 23.59
C GLN A 288 -13.50 -25.46 23.79
N VAL A 289 -12.77 -24.35 23.72
CA VAL A 289 -13.32 -23.00 23.65
C VAL A 289 -12.76 -22.27 22.44
N ASP A 290 -13.64 -21.66 21.66
CA ASP A 290 -13.25 -20.77 20.57
C ASP A 290 -13.12 -19.35 21.08
N VAL A 291 -12.05 -18.68 20.68
CA VAL A 291 -11.71 -17.35 21.17
C VAL A 291 -11.28 -16.46 20.02
N ALA A 292 -11.90 -15.28 19.89
CA ALA A 292 -11.47 -14.25 18.97
C ALA A 292 -10.40 -13.38 19.63
N ARG A 293 -9.27 -13.18 18.97
CA ARG A 293 -8.11 -12.50 19.55
C ARG A 293 -7.42 -11.57 18.55
N ILE A 294 -6.89 -10.47 19.07
CA ILE A 294 -5.83 -9.69 18.44
C ILE A 294 -4.48 -10.07 19.06
N SER A 295 -3.48 -10.34 18.23
CA SER A 295 -2.15 -10.78 18.67
C SER A 295 -1.03 -10.05 17.92
N LEU A 296 0.16 -10.02 18.51
CA LEU A 296 1.38 -9.54 17.89
C LEU A 296 2.35 -10.71 17.68
N GLU A 297 2.79 -10.90 16.45
CA GLU A 297 3.85 -11.85 16.11
C GLU A 297 4.82 -11.19 15.13
N ASN A 298 6.12 -11.21 15.41
CA ASN A 298 7.16 -10.66 14.52
C ASN A 298 6.82 -9.25 14.01
N ASN A 299 6.47 -8.33 14.90
CA ASN A 299 6.05 -6.95 14.59
C ASN A 299 4.81 -6.84 13.68
N SER A 300 4.02 -7.90 13.57
CA SER A 300 2.78 -7.92 12.80
C SER A 300 1.59 -8.20 13.70
N VAL A 301 0.54 -7.40 13.53
CA VAL A 301 -0.72 -7.57 14.25
C VAL A 301 -1.63 -8.48 13.45
N PHE A 302 -2.22 -9.47 14.11
CA PHE A 302 -3.12 -10.44 13.51
C PHE A 302 -4.45 -10.49 14.26
N LYS A 303 -5.52 -10.71 13.50
CA LYS A 303 -6.81 -11.18 14.01
C LYS A 303 -6.90 -12.69 13.85
N LEU A 304 -7.29 -13.37 14.94
CA LEU A 304 -7.22 -14.83 15.08
C LEU A 304 -8.50 -15.38 15.68
N ILE A 305 -8.95 -16.53 15.18
CA ILE A 305 -9.83 -17.43 15.96
C ILE A 305 -8.99 -18.60 16.40
N GLN A 306 -8.81 -18.74 17.70
CA GLN A 306 -7.99 -19.76 18.32
C GLN A 306 -8.86 -20.70 19.15
N VAL A 307 -8.59 -22.00 19.07
CA VAL A 307 -9.18 -23.03 19.90
C VAL A 307 -8.26 -23.26 21.08
N LEU A 308 -8.78 -23.14 22.29
CA LEU A 308 -8.05 -23.36 23.54
C LEU A 308 -8.70 -24.47 24.38
N ASN A 309 -7.95 -24.94 25.37
CA ASN A 309 -8.48 -25.80 26.42
C ASN A 309 -9.31 -24.95 27.40
N PRO A 310 -10.58 -25.28 27.68
CA PRO A 310 -11.40 -24.51 28.63
C PRO A 310 -10.84 -24.46 30.05
N ASN A 311 -10.04 -25.47 30.45
CA ASN A 311 -9.40 -25.55 31.76
C ASN A 311 -8.02 -24.87 31.80
N ASP A 312 -7.47 -24.50 30.64
CA ASP A 312 -6.20 -23.79 30.50
C ASP A 312 -6.35 -22.76 29.38
N LEU A 313 -6.81 -21.58 29.76
CA LEU A 313 -7.01 -20.46 28.86
C LEU A 313 -5.69 -19.73 28.51
N SER A 314 -4.53 -20.31 28.83
CA SER A 314 -3.27 -19.77 28.34
C SER A 314 -3.22 -19.85 26.83
N TRP A 315 -2.81 -18.76 26.19
CA TRP A 315 -2.95 -18.61 24.75
C TRP A 315 -1.89 -19.39 23.96
N ASN A 316 -0.86 -19.86 24.65
CA ASN A 316 0.27 -20.60 24.11
C ASN A 316 0.33 -22.06 24.61
N ASN A 317 -0.78 -22.62 25.12
CA ASN A 317 -0.79 -24.03 25.53
C ASN A 317 -0.55 -24.99 24.34
N SER A 318 -0.14 -26.22 24.66
CA SER A 318 0.12 -27.29 23.67
C SER A 318 -1.12 -27.72 22.88
N PHE A 319 -2.32 -27.36 23.34
CA PHE A 319 -3.59 -27.64 22.70
C PHE A 319 -4.00 -26.55 21.70
N SER A 320 -3.31 -25.41 21.72
CA SER A 320 -3.73 -24.22 20.99
C SER A 320 -3.65 -24.41 19.48
N LYS A 321 -4.76 -24.13 18.78
CA LYS A 321 -4.83 -24.24 17.31
C LYS A 321 -5.57 -23.07 16.70
N ASN A 322 -5.00 -22.49 15.64
CA ASN A 322 -5.64 -21.42 14.88
C ASN A 322 -6.66 -22.01 13.88
N LYS A 323 -7.93 -21.64 14.04
CA LYS A 323 -9.00 -21.86 13.04
C LYS A 323 -8.99 -20.79 11.95
N PHE A 324 -8.61 -19.57 12.33
CA PHE A 324 -8.53 -18.42 11.45
C PHE A 324 -7.33 -17.57 11.83
N LYS A 325 -6.65 -17.01 10.82
CA LYS A 325 -5.55 -16.07 11.00
C LYS A 325 -5.44 -15.15 9.81
N GLU A 326 -5.55 -13.85 10.06
CA GLU A 326 -5.39 -12.82 9.04
C GLU A 326 -4.53 -11.68 9.60
N LYS A 327 -3.57 -11.21 8.79
CA LYS A 327 -2.70 -10.09 9.15
C LYS A 327 -3.46 -8.79 8.98
N VAL A 328 -3.51 -7.97 10.02
CA VAL A 328 -4.11 -6.62 9.99
C VAL A 328 -3.12 -5.62 9.41
N PHE A 329 -1.88 -5.66 9.92
CA PHE A 329 -0.74 -4.91 9.40
C PHE A 329 0.58 -5.50 9.94
N SER A 330 1.69 -5.15 9.29
CA SER A 330 3.04 -5.30 9.83
C SER A 330 3.62 -3.92 10.09
N ILE A 331 4.46 -3.76 11.10
CA ILE A 331 5.35 -2.61 11.21
C ILE A 331 6.64 -2.94 10.45
N SER A 332 6.65 -2.57 9.18
CA SER A 332 7.83 -2.60 8.31
C SER A 332 8.19 -1.17 7.91
N ASP A 333 9.35 -1.02 7.27
CA ASP A 333 9.83 0.29 6.84
C ASP A 333 8.86 0.95 5.84
N ASP A 334 8.07 0.15 5.10
CA ASP A 334 7.05 0.62 4.14
C ASP A 334 5.73 1.07 4.79
N THR A 335 5.38 0.52 5.96
CA THR A 335 4.07 0.75 6.59
C THR A 335 4.15 1.69 7.80
N ILE A 336 5.34 1.83 8.40
CA ILE A 336 5.53 2.60 9.63
C ILE A 336 5.10 4.06 9.44
N PHE A 337 5.33 4.64 8.26
CA PHE A 337 4.95 6.02 7.97
C PHE A 337 3.43 6.23 7.97
N GLU A 338 2.67 5.26 7.45
CA GLU A 338 1.21 5.34 7.49
C GLU A 338 0.69 5.18 8.93
N LEU A 339 1.31 4.33 9.74
CA LEU A 339 0.91 4.12 11.14
C LEU A 339 1.24 5.32 12.05
N VAL A 340 2.19 6.16 11.67
CA VAL A 340 2.48 7.42 12.37
C VAL A 340 1.35 8.45 12.18
N LYS A 341 0.55 8.34 11.11
CA LYS A 341 -0.61 9.23 10.90
C LYS A 341 -1.79 8.77 11.75
N GLU A 342 -2.26 9.65 12.63
CA GLU A 342 -3.33 9.38 13.60
C GLU A 342 -4.61 8.82 12.97
N ASN A 343 -5.03 9.32 11.80
CA ASN A 343 -6.22 8.81 11.10
C ASN A 343 -6.06 7.36 10.61
N SER A 344 -4.90 7.01 10.05
CA SER A 344 -4.63 5.65 9.56
C SER A 344 -4.56 4.66 10.71
N PHE A 345 -3.89 5.08 11.80
CA PHE A 345 -3.81 4.37 13.06
C PHE A 345 -5.20 4.07 13.66
N ASN A 346 -6.06 5.08 13.77
CA ASN A 346 -7.42 4.92 14.31
C ASN A 346 -8.29 4.00 13.45
N ASN A 347 -8.15 4.06 12.12
CA ASN A 347 -8.86 3.17 11.21
C ASN A 347 -8.45 1.71 11.44
N LYS A 348 -7.17 1.42 11.69
CA LYS A 348 -6.68 0.08 11.98
C LYS A 348 -7.14 -0.44 13.34
N VAL A 349 -7.22 0.42 14.36
CA VAL A 349 -7.85 0.05 15.64
C VAL A 349 -9.31 -0.32 15.41
N LYS A 350 -10.05 0.55 14.71
CA LYS A 350 -11.47 0.32 14.39
C LYS A 350 -11.68 -0.99 13.63
N GLU A 351 -10.85 -1.30 12.63
CA GLU A 351 -10.89 -2.56 11.89
C GLU A 351 -10.83 -3.79 12.82
N CYS A 352 -9.93 -3.78 13.81
CA CYS A 352 -9.83 -4.85 14.80
C CYS A 352 -11.06 -4.95 15.70
N VAL A 353 -11.56 -3.81 16.18
CA VAL A 353 -12.70 -3.73 17.10
C VAL A 353 -13.98 -4.19 16.42
N ASP A 354 -14.26 -3.69 15.21
CA ASP A 354 -15.43 -4.06 14.41
C ASP A 354 -15.42 -5.58 14.10
N TRP A 355 -14.24 -6.14 13.80
CA TRP A 355 -14.09 -7.57 13.57
C TRP A 355 -14.42 -8.41 14.82
N ILE A 356 -13.93 -8.03 16.00
CA ILE A 356 -14.28 -8.70 17.27
C ILE A 356 -15.79 -8.66 17.53
N ILE A 357 -16.41 -7.48 17.33
CA ILE A 357 -17.87 -7.29 17.46
C ILE A 357 -18.63 -8.26 16.56
N GLU A 358 -18.20 -8.40 15.31
CA GLU A 358 -18.82 -9.32 14.36
C GLU A 358 -18.74 -10.77 14.83
N GLN A 359 -17.57 -11.22 15.32
CA GLN A 359 -17.42 -12.57 15.85
C GLN A 359 -18.32 -12.82 17.07
N LEU A 360 -18.46 -11.84 17.96
CA LEU A 360 -19.35 -11.95 19.12
C LEU A 360 -20.83 -12.08 18.72
N LYS A 361 -21.30 -11.27 17.76
CA LYS A 361 -22.68 -11.33 17.24
C LYS A 361 -22.99 -12.67 16.59
N VAL A 362 -22.09 -13.16 15.74
CA VAL A 362 -22.26 -14.46 15.04
C VAL A 362 -22.36 -15.62 16.04
N ASN A 363 -21.73 -15.50 17.21
CA ASN A 363 -21.73 -16.52 18.26
C ASN A 363 -22.73 -16.22 19.40
N GLY A 364 -23.62 -15.23 19.25
CA GLY A 364 -24.66 -14.92 20.23
C GLY A 364 -24.16 -14.39 21.58
N GLN A 365 -22.95 -13.83 21.63
CA GLN A 365 -22.32 -13.27 22.83
C GLN A 365 -22.62 -11.77 23.04
N MET A 366 -23.23 -11.13 22.04
CA MET A 366 -23.70 -9.74 21.99
C MET A 366 -24.88 -9.66 21.01
#